data_AF-M4MK26-F1
#
_entry.id   AF-M4MK26-F1
#
_cell.length_a   1.000
_cell.length_b   1.000
_cell.length_c   1.000
_cell.angle_alpha   90.00
_cell.angle_beta   90.00
_cell.angle_gamma   90.00
#
_symmetry.space_group_name_H-M   'P 1'
#
loop_
_entity.id
_entity.type
_entity.pdbx_description
1 polymer ?
#
loop_
_entity_poly.entity_id
_entity_poly.type
_entity_poly.pdbx_seq_one_letter_code
_entity_poly.pdbx_strand_id
1 'polypeptide(L)'
;LGCQSIPKENLEIELDTVLGRAIVPKETRALISGQKRLAHDIIELTVVPENPIVFHPGQYADIECSELSVVRSYSFSSPFQSEGSLSFHIRLVPGGVFSGWLFGHDRTGTTITLRGPYGQFGLHESDTVMVCVAGGTGLAPIKCLLQSMTEIQRERVVFLFFGARQQRDLYCLDEIKALQRDWIGRFELIPVLSEEPATSS
;
A
#
# COMPACT_ATOMS: atom_id res chain seq x y z
N LEU A 1 -18.54 13.02 -10.54
CA LEU A 1 -17.28 12.48 -10.00
C LEU A 1 -16.19 13.52 -10.24
N GLY A 2 -15.60 14.12 -9.20
CA GLY A 2 -14.67 15.25 -9.36
C GLY A 2 -13.51 15.01 -10.33
N CYS A 3 -12.97 13.78 -10.37
CA CYS A 3 -11.86 13.41 -11.27
C CYS A 3 -12.20 13.36 -12.77
N GLN A 4 -13.48 13.47 -13.14
CA GLN A 4 -13.96 13.42 -14.53
C GLN A 4 -14.90 14.60 -14.84
N SER A 5 -15.02 15.57 -13.93
CA SER A 5 -15.94 16.69 -14.04
C SER A 5 -15.17 17.99 -14.27
N ILE A 6 -15.50 18.70 -15.35
CA ILE A 6 -14.92 20.01 -15.68
C ILE A 6 -16.02 21.07 -15.53
N PRO A 7 -15.90 22.04 -14.61
CA PRO A 7 -16.91 23.08 -14.43
C PRO A 7 -16.97 23.97 -15.68
N LYS A 8 -18.19 24.26 -16.16
CA LYS A 8 -18.43 25.19 -17.31
C LYS A 8 -18.91 26.56 -16.87
N GLU A 9 -19.33 26.68 -15.61
CA GLU A 9 -19.78 27.90 -14.96
C GLU A 9 -19.44 27.81 -13.46
N ASN A 10 -19.69 28.90 -12.73
CA ASN A 10 -19.45 28.95 -11.29
C ASN A 10 -20.37 27.96 -10.57
N LEU A 11 -19.79 27.15 -9.68
CA LEU A 11 -20.52 26.17 -8.89
C LEU A 11 -19.89 26.02 -7.51
N GLU A 12 -20.68 25.52 -6.58
CA GLU A 12 -20.26 25.19 -5.23
C GLU A 12 -20.29 23.66 -5.06
N ILE A 13 -19.27 23.09 -4.40
CA ILE A 13 -19.15 21.64 -4.18
C ILE A 13 -19.01 21.41 -2.69
N GLU A 14 -19.88 20.56 -2.15
CA GLU A 14 -19.71 19.97 -0.82
C GLU A 14 -18.79 18.76 -0.92
N LEU A 15 -17.74 18.73 -0.08
CA LEU A 15 -16.79 17.64 -0.01
C LEU A 15 -16.87 16.99 1.36
N ASP A 16 -17.05 15.67 1.40
CA ASP A 16 -17.02 14.86 2.65
C ASP A 16 -15.63 14.86 3.31
N THR A 17 -14.60 15.35 2.60
CA THR A 17 -13.21 15.36 3.05
C THR A 17 -12.91 16.62 3.82
N VAL A 18 -12.29 16.48 5.01
CA VAL A 18 -11.77 17.62 5.76
C VAL A 18 -10.63 18.27 4.96
N LEU A 19 -10.93 19.37 4.26
CA LEU A 19 -10.02 20.15 3.42
C LEU A 19 -8.70 20.55 4.12
N GLY A 20 -8.65 20.57 5.45
CA GLY A 20 -7.47 20.93 6.25
C GLY A 20 -6.42 19.84 6.50
N ARG A 21 -6.67 18.57 6.11
CA ARG A 21 -5.70 17.46 6.23
C ARG A 21 -5.14 17.02 4.87
N ALA A 22 -5.50 17.70 3.79
CA ALA A 22 -5.10 17.30 2.45
C ALA A 22 -3.63 17.66 2.16
N ILE A 23 -2.79 16.64 2.03
CA ILE A 23 -1.41 16.81 1.53
C ILE A 23 -1.50 17.11 0.04
N VAL A 24 -0.91 18.22 -0.39
CA VAL A 24 -0.83 18.59 -1.82
C VAL A 24 0.05 17.58 -2.55
N PRO A 25 -0.47 16.89 -3.59
CA PRO A 25 0.31 15.95 -4.36
C PRO A 25 1.51 16.64 -5.02
N LYS A 26 2.66 15.98 -5.00
CA LYS A 26 3.90 16.40 -5.66
C LYS A 26 4.32 15.37 -6.69
N GLU A 27 5.00 15.84 -7.72
CA GLU A 27 5.71 14.99 -8.67
C GLU A 27 7.20 14.97 -8.30
N THR A 28 7.82 13.80 -8.35
CA THR A 28 9.27 13.64 -8.15
C THR A 28 9.80 12.42 -8.91
N ARG A 29 11.07 12.47 -9.31
CA ARG A 29 11.76 11.26 -9.79
C ARG A 29 12.18 10.42 -8.59
N ALA A 30 12.20 9.11 -8.75
CA ALA A 30 12.64 8.18 -7.72
C ALA A 30 13.49 7.07 -8.32
N LEU A 31 14.59 6.75 -7.64
CA LEU A 31 15.46 5.63 -7.99
C LEU A 31 14.90 4.34 -7.39
N ILE A 32 14.73 3.29 -8.18
CA ILE A 32 14.47 1.95 -7.65
C ILE A 32 15.73 1.48 -6.91
N SER A 33 15.65 1.37 -5.60
CA SER A 33 16.76 0.97 -4.73
C SER A 33 16.68 -0.49 -4.31
N GLY A 34 15.52 -1.12 -4.45
CA GLY A 34 15.36 -2.53 -4.11
C GLY A 34 14.14 -3.17 -4.74
N GLN A 35 14.27 -4.47 -5.00
CA GLN A 35 13.22 -5.32 -5.53
C GLN A 35 13.27 -6.68 -4.84
N LYS A 36 12.24 -7.01 -4.05
CA LYS A 36 12.19 -8.23 -3.25
C LYS A 36 10.93 -9.03 -3.60
N ARG A 37 11.06 -10.32 -3.89
CA ARG A 37 9.90 -11.21 -4.03
C ARG A 37 9.30 -11.49 -2.65
N LEU A 38 8.02 -11.18 -2.48
CA LEU A 38 7.26 -11.49 -1.26
C LEU A 38 6.45 -12.78 -1.41
N ALA A 39 5.99 -13.07 -2.63
CA ALA A 39 5.32 -14.29 -3.02
C ALA A 39 5.69 -14.64 -4.47
N HIS A 40 5.12 -15.71 -5.01
CA HIS A 40 5.35 -16.13 -6.40
C HIS A 40 4.93 -15.04 -7.41
N ASP A 41 3.89 -14.27 -7.10
CA ASP A 41 3.30 -13.23 -7.94
C ASP A 41 3.30 -11.84 -7.30
N ILE A 42 4.06 -11.60 -6.22
CA ILE A 42 4.13 -10.29 -5.54
C ILE A 42 5.57 -9.85 -5.31
N ILE A 43 5.87 -8.62 -5.69
CA ILE A 43 7.15 -7.93 -5.45
C ILE A 43 6.92 -6.75 -4.50
N GLU A 44 7.81 -6.57 -3.52
CA GLU A 44 8.06 -5.31 -2.84
C GLU A 44 9.02 -4.49 -3.68
N LEU A 45 8.56 -3.32 -4.14
CA LEU A 45 9.36 -2.33 -4.84
C LEU A 45 9.75 -1.24 -3.85
N THR A 46 11.04 -1.04 -3.62
CA THR A 46 11.58 0.04 -2.78
C THR A 46 12.22 1.10 -3.66
N VAL A 47 11.85 2.36 -3.44
CA VAL A 47 12.32 3.51 -4.21
C VAL A 47 12.78 4.64 -3.29
N VAL A 48 13.75 5.42 -3.75
CA VAL A 48 14.25 6.62 -3.06
C VAL A 48 13.92 7.83 -3.93
N PRO A 49 12.98 8.70 -3.51
CA PRO A 49 12.61 9.88 -4.27
C PRO A 49 13.69 10.97 -4.16
N GLU A 50 13.90 11.73 -5.23
CA GLU A 50 14.80 12.91 -5.24
C GLU A 50 14.30 14.00 -4.30
N ASN A 51 12.97 14.17 -4.21
CA ASN A 51 12.32 15.06 -3.27
C ASN A 51 11.31 14.28 -2.43
N PRO A 52 11.27 14.44 -1.09
CA PRO A 52 10.36 13.68 -0.24
C PRO A 52 8.88 13.84 -0.62
N ILE A 53 8.16 12.73 -0.70
CA ILE A 53 6.70 12.69 -0.74
C ILE A 53 6.21 12.41 0.66
N VAL A 54 5.51 13.38 1.26
CA VAL A 54 4.84 13.17 2.54
C VAL A 54 3.48 12.50 2.29
N PHE A 55 3.05 11.52 3.08
CA PHE A 55 1.79 10.80 2.94
C PHE A 55 1.24 10.41 4.32
N HIS A 56 -0.05 10.11 4.37
CA HIS A 56 -0.68 9.43 5.49
C HIS A 56 -0.83 7.93 5.19
N PRO A 57 -0.62 7.03 6.17
CA PRO A 57 -0.83 5.60 5.98
C PRO A 57 -2.20 5.30 5.39
N GLY A 58 -2.24 4.45 4.37
CA GLY A 58 -3.45 4.15 3.58
C GLY A 58 -3.52 4.88 2.23
N GLN A 59 -2.76 5.97 2.05
CA GLN A 59 -2.65 6.67 0.78
C GLN A 59 -1.82 5.89 -0.25
N TYR A 60 -1.83 6.39 -1.49
CA TYR A 60 -1.11 5.82 -2.62
C TYR A 60 -0.37 6.87 -3.43
N ALA A 61 0.53 6.41 -4.30
CA ALA A 61 1.14 7.23 -5.34
C ALA A 61 0.91 6.59 -6.71
N ASP A 62 0.85 7.42 -7.73
CA ASP A 62 0.96 6.99 -9.11
C ASP A 62 2.44 6.79 -9.46
N ILE A 63 2.73 5.65 -10.08
CA ILE A 63 4.04 5.28 -10.61
C ILE A 63 3.96 5.33 -12.13
N GLU A 64 4.89 6.08 -12.72
CA GLU A 64 5.09 6.15 -14.17
C GLU A 64 6.52 5.72 -14.51
N CYS A 65 6.65 4.80 -15.45
CA CYS A 65 7.92 4.44 -16.07
C CYS A 65 7.93 5.01 -17.50
N SER A 66 8.92 5.85 -17.81
CA SER A 66 9.06 6.50 -19.12
C SER A 66 9.18 5.50 -20.28
N GLU A 67 9.70 4.30 -20.02
CA GLU A 67 9.81 3.21 -21.01
C GLU A 67 8.47 2.58 -21.40
N LEU A 68 7.45 2.71 -20.56
CA LEU A 68 6.22 1.91 -20.65
C LEU A 68 4.97 2.71 -21.00
N SER A 69 5.06 4.05 -21.02
CA SER A 69 3.94 4.98 -21.28
C SER A 69 2.65 4.63 -20.53
N VAL A 70 2.78 4.06 -19.32
CA VAL A 70 1.66 3.69 -18.45
C VAL A 70 1.87 4.27 -17.05
N VAL A 71 0.76 4.75 -16.49
CA VAL A 71 0.67 5.20 -15.10
C VAL A 71 -0.14 4.17 -14.31
N ARG A 72 0.32 3.81 -13.11
CA ARG A 72 -0.37 2.86 -12.23
C ARG A 72 -0.32 3.34 -10.78
N SER A 73 -1.45 3.25 -10.10
CA SER A 73 -1.58 3.63 -8.70
C SER A 73 -1.20 2.45 -7.79
N TYR A 74 -0.30 2.70 -6.83
CA TYR A 74 0.11 1.71 -5.82
C TYR A 74 0.12 2.34 -4.43
N SER A 75 -0.51 1.68 -3.47
CA SER A 75 -0.51 2.11 -2.07
C SER A 75 0.87 1.98 -1.45
N PHE A 76 1.24 2.94 -0.61
CA PHE A 76 2.42 2.81 0.24
C PHE A 76 2.27 1.59 1.16
N SER A 77 3.30 0.74 1.23
CA SER A 77 3.26 -0.50 2.01
C SER A 77 3.93 -0.42 3.39
N SER A 78 4.65 0.65 3.68
CA SER A 78 5.30 0.88 4.97
C SER A 78 5.21 2.35 5.38
N PRO A 79 5.29 2.67 6.69
CA PRO A 79 5.51 4.03 7.16
C PRO A 79 6.83 4.60 6.63
N PHE A 80 7.03 5.91 6.81
CA PHE A 80 8.30 6.55 6.50
C PHE A 80 9.46 5.85 7.17
N GLN A 81 10.46 5.51 6.36
CA GLN A 81 11.73 5.02 6.84
C GLN A 81 12.69 6.19 7.05
N SER A 82 13.68 6.01 7.92
CA SER A 82 14.64 7.06 8.27
C SER A 82 15.53 7.46 7.08
N GLU A 83 15.76 6.55 6.14
CA GLU A 83 16.46 6.81 4.89
C GLU A 83 15.61 7.51 3.80
N GLY A 84 14.33 7.79 4.09
CA GLY A 84 13.42 8.46 3.15
C GLY A 84 12.92 7.58 2.00
N SER A 85 13.08 6.26 2.11
CA SER A 85 12.59 5.31 1.13
C SER A 85 11.07 5.15 1.19
N LEU A 86 10.49 4.76 0.05
CA LEU A 86 9.07 4.42 -0.10
C LEU A 86 8.97 2.99 -0.62
N SER A 87 8.00 2.22 -0.14
CA SER A 87 7.78 0.84 -0.55
C SER A 87 6.37 0.62 -1.12
N PHE A 88 6.25 -0.31 -2.06
CA PHE A 88 4.98 -0.71 -2.69
C PHE A 88 4.91 -2.23 -2.87
N HIS A 89 3.73 -2.84 -2.64
CA HIS A 89 3.48 -4.23 -3.02
C HIS A 89 2.79 -4.31 -4.38
N ILE A 90 3.43 -4.98 -5.34
CA ILE A 90 3.00 -5.02 -6.74
C ILE A 90 2.75 -6.47 -7.14
N ARG A 91 1.51 -6.78 -7.51
CA ARG A 91 1.10 -8.08 -8.03
C ARG A 91 1.40 -8.19 -9.52
N LEU A 92 1.86 -9.35 -9.96
CA LEU A 92 1.93 -9.72 -11.37
C LEU A 92 0.52 -9.90 -11.94
N VAL A 93 0.12 -9.00 -12.84
CA VAL A 93 -1.11 -9.14 -13.61
C VAL A 93 -0.77 -9.74 -14.97
N PRO A 94 -1.40 -10.87 -15.38
CA PRO A 94 -1.24 -11.42 -16.72
C PRO A 94 -1.52 -10.38 -17.82
N GLY A 95 -0.58 -10.17 -18.73
CA GLY A 95 -0.67 -9.13 -19.77
C GLY A 95 -0.50 -7.69 -19.27
N GLY A 96 -0.23 -7.48 -17.98
CA GLY A 96 0.00 -6.15 -17.41
C GLY A 96 1.35 -5.59 -17.83
N VAL A 97 1.35 -4.40 -18.45
CA VAL A 97 2.58 -3.74 -18.95
C VAL A 97 3.57 -3.45 -17.83
N PHE A 98 3.15 -2.71 -16.80
CA PHE A 98 4.03 -2.32 -15.69
C PHE A 98 4.47 -3.53 -14.85
N SER A 99 3.53 -4.38 -14.43
CA SER A 99 3.84 -5.55 -13.62
C SER A 99 4.68 -6.57 -14.40
N GLY A 100 4.43 -6.77 -15.70
CA GLY A 100 5.25 -7.64 -16.54
C GLY A 100 6.67 -7.11 -16.69
N TRP A 101 6.83 -5.81 -16.92
CA TRP A 101 8.15 -5.16 -16.96
C TRP A 101 8.91 -5.35 -15.64
N LEU A 102 8.25 -5.11 -14.50
CA LEU A 102 8.86 -5.25 -13.18
C LEU A 102 9.27 -6.70 -12.87
N PHE A 103 8.45 -7.68 -13.24
CA PHE A 103 8.74 -9.10 -12.98
C PHE A 103 9.72 -9.74 -13.97
N GLY A 104 10.00 -9.08 -15.10
CA GLY A 104 10.86 -9.61 -16.15
C GLY A 104 12.36 -9.66 -15.80
N HIS A 105 12.85 -8.67 -15.05
CA HIS A 105 14.21 -8.64 -14.51
C HIS A 105 14.32 -7.63 -13.36
N ASP A 106 15.44 -7.65 -12.63
CA ASP A 106 15.72 -6.66 -11.59
C ASP A 106 15.83 -5.25 -12.19
N ARG A 107 15.08 -4.31 -11.61
CA ARG A 107 15.00 -2.92 -12.06
C ARG A 107 15.76 -1.95 -11.16
N THR A 108 16.50 -2.46 -10.17
CA THR A 108 17.36 -1.65 -9.31
C THR A 108 18.28 -0.76 -10.14
N GLY A 109 18.39 0.52 -9.77
CA GLY A 109 19.13 1.53 -10.53
C GLY A 109 18.31 2.27 -11.60
N THR A 110 17.08 1.83 -11.89
CA THR A 110 16.19 2.52 -12.84
C THR A 110 15.46 3.68 -12.17
N THR A 111 15.27 4.78 -12.90
CA THR A 111 14.48 5.92 -12.44
C THR A 111 13.02 5.82 -12.91
N ILE A 112 12.09 6.05 -12.00
CA ILE A 112 10.65 6.17 -12.25
C ILE A 112 10.17 7.56 -11.80
N THR A 113 8.98 7.95 -12.24
CA THR A 113 8.31 9.16 -11.75
C THR A 113 7.21 8.76 -10.78
N LEU A 114 7.17 9.43 -9.62
CA LEU A 114 6.10 9.31 -8.63
C LEU A 114 5.25 10.56 -8.62
N ARG A 115 3.94 10.41 -8.54
CA ARG A 115 2.99 11.50 -8.24
C ARG A 115 2.14 11.11 -7.05
N GLY A 116 2.08 11.96 -6.03
CA GLY A 116 1.30 11.68 -4.84
C GLY A 116 1.63 12.58 -3.65
N PRO A 117 0.99 12.35 -2.50
CA PRO A 117 0.09 11.22 -2.25
C PRO A 117 -1.33 11.48 -2.75
N TYR A 118 -2.09 10.41 -2.94
CA TYR A 118 -3.50 10.42 -3.27
C TYR A 118 -4.29 9.48 -2.35
N GLY A 119 -5.61 9.62 -2.36
CA GLY A 119 -6.52 8.74 -1.63
C GLY A 119 -6.91 9.27 -0.25
N GLN A 120 -8.05 8.76 0.23
CA GLN A 120 -8.68 9.14 1.50
C GLN A 120 -8.78 7.96 2.48
N PHE A 121 -8.38 6.76 2.06
CA PHE A 121 -8.26 5.62 2.95
C PHE A 121 -7.16 5.91 3.97
N GLY A 122 -7.48 5.76 5.26
CA GLY A 122 -6.56 6.07 6.33
C GLY A 122 -7.12 5.73 7.70
N LEU A 123 -6.33 6.03 8.74
CA LEU A 123 -6.68 5.76 10.12
C LEU A 123 -7.66 6.80 10.65
N HIS A 124 -8.77 6.34 11.22
CA HIS A 124 -9.61 7.15 12.07
C HIS A 124 -9.19 6.96 13.54
N GLU A 125 -8.89 8.07 14.21
CA GLU A 125 -8.62 8.12 15.64
C GLU A 125 -9.84 7.64 16.41
N SER A 126 -9.77 6.43 16.95
CA SER A 126 -10.82 5.80 17.73
C SER A 126 -10.24 4.62 18.51
N ASP A 127 -10.84 4.31 19.66
CA ASP A 127 -10.50 3.12 20.45
C ASP A 127 -11.43 1.92 20.15
N THR A 128 -12.39 2.11 19.23
CA THR A 128 -13.32 1.06 18.82
C THR A 128 -12.61 -0.09 18.12
N VAL A 129 -13.19 -1.29 18.14
CA VAL A 129 -12.64 -2.46 17.44
C VAL A 129 -12.38 -2.13 15.97
N MET A 130 -11.17 -2.43 15.49
CA MET A 130 -10.78 -2.31 14.10
C MET A 130 -10.89 -3.66 13.41
N VAL A 131 -11.63 -3.70 12.30
CA VAL A 131 -11.72 -4.87 11.42
C VAL A 131 -11.10 -4.51 10.08
N CYS A 132 -9.96 -5.13 9.79
CA CYS A 132 -9.24 -4.98 8.54
C CYS A 132 -9.53 -6.18 7.63
N VAL A 133 -9.92 -5.93 6.38
CA VAL A 133 -10.12 -6.97 5.37
C VAL A 133 -9.19 -6.69 4.19
N ALA A 134 -8.17 -7.53 4.05
CA ALA A 134 -7.17 -7.44 2.97
C ALA A 134 -7.35 -8.61 2.00
N GLY A 135 -7.26 -8.35 0.69
CA GLY A 135 -7.19 -9.38 -0.34
C GLY A 135 -5.96 -9.16 -1.20
N GLY A 136 -5.09 -10.17 -1.32
CA GLY A 136 -3.86 -10.06 -2.10
C GLY A 136 -3.02 -8.83 -1.73
N THR A 137 -2.68 -7.99 -2.71
CA THR A 137 -1.88 -6.76 -2.46
C THR A 137 -2.63 -5.66 -1.72
N GLY A 138 -3.94 -5.82 -1.45
CA GLY A 138 -4.68 -4.98 -0.52
C GLY A 138 -4.13 -5.00 0.91
N LEU A 139 -3.24 -5.94 1.23
CA LEU A 139 -2.48 -5.92 2.48
C LEU A 139 -1.54 -4.71 2.58
N ALA A 140 -1.02 -4.15 1.47
CA ALA A 140 -0.08 -3.03 1.48
C ALA A 140 -0.52 -1.83 2.35
N PRO A 141 -1.66 -1.18 2.07
CA PRO A 141 -2.08 -0.02 2.85
C PRO A 141 -2.45 -0.39 4.29
N ILE A 142 -2.99 -1.59 4.52
CA ILE A 142 -3.35 -2.08 5.86
C ILE A 142 -2.09 -2.35 6.71
N LYS A 143 -1.05 -2.96 6.12
CA LYS A 143 0.24 -3.16 6.78
C LYS A 143 0.87 -1.83 7.17
N CYS A 144 0.88 -0.86 6.25
CA CYS A 144 1.36 0.49 6.53
C CYS A 144 0.60 1.14 7.70
N LEU A 145 -0.74 1.05 7.71
CA LEU A 145 -1.58 1.55 8.80
C LEU A 145 -1.23 0.92 10.14
N LEU A 146 -1.20 -0.41 10.21
CA LEU A 146 -0.92 -1.15 11.43
C LEU A 146 0.51 -0.88 11.95
N GLN A 147 1.49 -0.76 11.06
CA GLN A 147 2.86 -0.38 11.43
C GLN A 147 2.92 1.05 12.00
N SER A 148 2.17 2.01 11.45
CA SER A 148 2.12 3.38 12.01
C SER A 148 1.37 3.48 13.34
N MET A 149 0.54 2.51 13.67
CA MET A 149 -0.24 2.50 14.91
C MET A 149 0.55 1.98 16.11
N THR A 150 1.69 1.29 15.91
CA THR A 150 2.47 0.70 17.02
C THR A 150 2.97 1.75 18.02
N GLU A 151 3.14 3.00 17.58
CA GLU A 151 3.57 4.12 18.41
C GLU A 151 2.42 4.82 19.17
N ILE A 152 1.18 4.76 18.65
CA ILE A 152 0.09 5.67 19.08
C ILE A 152 -1.16 4.92 19.56
N GLN A 153 -1.50 3.77 18.99
CA GLN A 153 -2.78 3.07 19.23
C GLN A 153 -2.63 1.55 19.41
N ARG A 154 -1.53 1.10 20.04
CA ARG A 154 -1.21 -0.33 20.24
C ARG A 154 -2.14 -1.10 21.19
N GLU A 155 -3.09 -0.44 21.84
CA GLU A 155 -4.09 -1.07 22.72
C GLU A 155 -5.39 -1.42 21.98
N ARG A 156 -5.60 -0.85 20.79
CA ARG A 156 -6.82 -1.05 20.00
C ARG A 156 -6.98 -2.52 19.61
N VAL A 157 -8.18 -3.06 19.75
CA VAL A 157 -8.48 -4.44 19.31
C VAL A 157 -8.53 -4.47 17.78
N VAL A 158 -7.76 -5.38 17.17
CA VAL A 158 -7.62 -5.53 15.72
C VAL A 158 -7.93 -6.96 15.29
N PHE A 159 -8.80 -7.10 14.30
CA PHE A 159 -8.98 -8.33 13.53
C PHE A 159 -8.53 -8.08 12.08
N LEU A 160 -7.54 -8.83 11.61
CA LEU A 160 -7.05 -8.78 10.23
C LEU A 160 -7.49 -10.04 9.49
N PHE A 161 -8.52 -9.92 8.66
CA PHE A 161 -8.89 -10.95 7.70
C PHE A 161 -8.00 -10.82 6.47
N PHE A 162 -7.19 -11.85 6.17
CA PHE A 162 -6.30 -11.83 5.02
C PHE A 162 -6.68 -12.91 4.00
N GLY A 163 -7.36 -12.46 2.94
CA GLY A 163 -7.82 -13.24 1.82
C GLY A 163 -6.71 -13.58 0.82
N ALA A 164 -6.57 -14.87 0.53
CA ALA A 164 -5.67 -15.44 -0.47
C ALA A 164 -6.33 -16.64 -1.16
N ARG A 165 -5.80 -17.10 -2.30
CA ARG A 165 -6.32 -18.34 -2.91
C ARG A 165 -5.81 -19.55 -2.14
N GLN A 166 -4.50 -19.60 -1.93
CA GLN A 166 -3.80 -20.67 -1.23
C GLN A 166 -2.85 -20.11 -0.16
N GLN A 167 -2.40 -20.95 0.76
CA GLN A 167 -1.45 -20.65 1.83
C GLN A 167 -0.18 -19.97 1.28
N ARG A 168 0.29 -20.44 0.11
CA ARG A 168 1.47 -19.90 -0.57
C ARG A 168 1.33 -18.46 -1.08
N ASP A 169 0.10 -17.94 -1.13
CA ASP A 169 -0.19 -16.57 -1.59
C ASP A 169 -0.26 -15.58 -0.43
N LEU A 170 -0.30 -16.09 0.81
CA LEU A 170 -0.11 -15.26 2.01
C LEU A 170 1.34 -14.81 2.08
N TYR A 171 1.57 -13.53 2.31
CA TYR A 171 2.89 -12.92 2.38
C TYR A 171 2.98 -11.92 3.52
N CYS A 172 4.19 -11.48 3.87
CA CYS A 172 4.45 -10.63 5.05
C CYS A 172 3.97 -11.23 6.39
N LEU A 173 3.76 -12.56 6.47
CA LEU A 173 3.24 -13.20 7.69
C LEU A 173 4.17 -12.98 8.90
N ASP A 174 5.49 -12.98 8.70
CA ASP A 174 6.44 -12.76 9.78
C ASP A 174 6.47 -11.30 10.25
N GLU A 175 6.24 -10.34 9.33
CA GLU A 175 6.06 -8.93 9.67
C GLU A 175 4.77 -8.73 10.48
N ILE A 176 3.68 -9.40 10.10
CA ILE A 176 2.41 -9.36 10.86
C ILE A 176 2.60 -10.00 12.24
N LYS A 177 3.28 -11.14 12.34
CA LYS A 177 3.61 -11.77 13.62
C LYS A 177 4.47 -10.86 14.49
N ALA A 178 5.40 -10.12 13.90
CA ALA A 178 6.19 -9.13 14.63
C ALA A 178 5.29 -8.02 15.20
N LEU A 179 4.38 -7.48 14.38
CA LEU A 179 3.39 -6.50 14.84
C LEU A 179 2.53 -7.05 15.98
N GLN A 180 2.08 -8.30 15.89
CA GLN A 180 1.29 -8.94 16.96
C GLN A 180 2.08 -9.06 18.28
N ARG A 181 3.41 -9.25 18.24
CA ARG A 181 4.25 -9.29 19.45
C ARG A 181 4.39 -7.94 20.11
N ASP A 182 4.45 -6.87 19.32
CA ASP A 182 4.61 -5.50 19.81
C ASP A 182 3.26 -4.84 20.20
N TRP A 183 2.14 -5.50 19.88
CA TRP A 183 0.80 -5.05 20.20
C TRP A 183 0.43 -5.32 21.66
N ILE A 184 -0.20 -4.35 22.33
CA ILE A 184 -0.69 -4.52 23.71
C ILE A 184 -2.11 -5.09 23.72
N GLY A 185 -2.97 -4.58 22.83
CA GLY A 185 -4.34 -5.05 22.69
C GLY A 185 -4.43 -6.43 22.04
N ARG A 186 -5.66 -6.94 21.88
CA ARG A 186 -5.89 -8.14 21.06
C ARG A 186 -5.64 -7.81 19.59
N PHE A 187 -4.68 -8.47 18.97
CA PHE A 187 -4.48 -8.43 17.52
C PHE A 187 -4.48 -9.87 16.95
N GLU A 188 -5.52 -10.18 16.19
CA GLU A 188 -5.71 -11.49 15.57
C GLU A 188 -5.63 -11.42 14.04
N LEU A 189 -4.74 -12.21 13.45
CA LEU A 189 -4.69 -12.49 12.02
C LEU A 189 -5.55 -13.73 11.71
N ILE A 190 -6.48 -13.58 10.77
CA ILE A 190 -7.41 -14.61 10.33
C ILE A 190 -7.20 -14.82 8.82
N PRO A 191 -6.38 -15.81 8.41
CA PRO A 191 -6.23 -16.14 6.99
C PRO A 191 -7.55 -16.71 6.43
N VAL A 192 -7.92 -16.29 5.22
CA VAL A 192 -9.12 -16.77 4.53
C VAL A 192 -8.70 -17.27 3.15
N LEU A 193 -8.74 -18.59 2.95
CA LEU A 193 -8.26 -19.24 1.73
C LEU A 193 -9.43 -19.73 0.87
N SER A 194 -9.49 -19.32 -0.39
CA SER A 194 -10.61 -19.65 -1.29
C SER A 194 -10.42 -20.94 -2.10
N GLU A 195 -9.18 -21.39 -2.28
CA GLU A 195 -8.79 -22.49 -3.18
C GLU A 195 -7.73 -23.41 -2.53
N GLU A 196 -7.63 -23.43 -1.20
CA GLU A 196 -6.70 -24.33 -0.50
C GLU A 196 -7.22 -25.78 -0.57
N PRO A 197 -6.38 -26.75 -1.01
CA PRO A 197 -6.77 -28.15 -0.96
C PRO A 197 -7.09 -28.59 0.48
N ALA A 198 -8.17 -29.36 0.65
CA ALA A 198 -8.57 -29.88 1.97
C ALA A 198 -7.51 -30.79 2.63
N THR A 199 -6.49 -31.21 1.88
CA THR A 199 -5.38 -32.05 2.33
C THR A 199 -4.18 -31.26 2.84
N SER A 200 -4.20 -29.93 2.74
CA SER A 200 -3.11 -29.09 3.24
C SER A 200 -3.19 -28.98 4.76
N SER A 201 -2.08 -29.26 5.44
CA SER A 201 -1.89 -29.20 6.89
C SER A 201 -1.33 -27.86 7.36
#